data_AF-A0A960EVW2-F1
#
_entry.id   AF-A0A960EVW2-F1
#
_cell.length_a   1.000
_cell.length_b   1.000
_cell.length_c   1.000
_cell.angle_alpha   90.00
_cell.angle_beta   90.00
_cell.angle_gamma   90.00
#
_symmetry.space_group_name_H-M   'P 1'
#
loop_
_entity.id
_entity.type
_entity.pdbx_description
1 polymer ?
#
loop_
_entity_poly.entity_id
_entity_poly.type
_entity_poly.pdbx_seq_one_letter_code
_entity_poly.pdbx_strand_id
1 'polypeptide(L)'
;MEWVTTTGSTVEEAKERALDQLGVALDDAEFEVLEEPKKGLFGRQRGEARVRARVRPTQARQKVDRRDRRREKGGEKGGEKG
;
A
#
# COMPACT_ATOMS: atom_id res chain seq x y z
N MET A 1 -2.13 -15.24 -1.90
CA MET A 1 -2.34 -13.93 -1.26
C MET A 1 -3.71 -13.98 -0.62
N GLU A 2 -3.73 -13.89 0.71
CA GLU A 2 -4.97 -13.91 1.49
C GLU A 2 -5.61 -12.52 1.45
N TRP A 3 -6.90 -12.46 1.13
CA TRP A 3 -7.71 -11.26 1.26
C TRP A 3 -8.56 -11.41 2.51
N VAL A 4 -8.53 -10.40 3.38
CA VAL A 4 -9.37 -10.36 4.58
C VAL A 4 -10.65 -9.63 4.24
N THR A 5 -11.80 -10.25 4.48
CA THR A 5 -13.12 -9.64 4.24
C THR A 5 -13.72 -9.18 5.56
N THR A 6 -14.10 -7.91 5.61
CA THR A 6 -14.65 -7.28 6.82
C THR A 6 -15.96 -6.58 6.53
N THR A 7 -16.81 -6.51 7.56
CA THR A 7 -18.09 -5.81 7.54
C THR A 7 -18.11 -4.72 8.59
N GLY A 8 -18.85 -3.65 8.30
CA GLY A 8 -19.03 -2.52 9.20
C GLY A 8 -20.32 -1.75 8.95
N SER A 9 -20.66 -0.88 9.90
CA SER A 9 -21.79 0.05 9.79
C SER A 9 -21.59 1.05 8.65
N THR A 10 -20.33 1.39 8.37
CA THR A 10 -19.90 2.27 7.28
C THR A 10 -18.69 1.68 6.55
N VAL A 11 -18.39 2.20 5.35
CA VAL A 11 -17.19 1.80 4.60
C VAL A 11 -15.91 2.10 5.40
N GLU A 12 -15.89 3.23 6.11
CA GLU A 12 -14.76 3.60 6.97
C GLU A 12 -14.58 2.61 8.13
N GLU A 13 -15.66 2.25 8.83
CA GLU A 13 -15.60 1.28 9.93
C GLU A 13 -15.13 -0.10 9.46
N ALA A 14 -15.59 -0.54 8.28
CA ALA A 14 -15.12 -1.78 7.67
C ALA A 14 -13.62 -1.70 7.33
N LYS A 15 -13.14 -0.58 6.77
CA LYS A 15 -11.72 -0.38 6.47
C LYS A 15 -10.84 -0.41 7.72
N GLU A 16 -11.24 0.27 8.79
CA GLU A 16 -10.49 0.25 10.05
C GLU A 16 -10.41 -1.15 10.66
N ARG A 17 -11.51 -1.92 10.64
CA ARG A 17 -11.48 -3.32 11.07
C ARG A 17 -10.57 -4.19 10.21
N ALA A 18 -10.55 -3.96 8.90
CA ALA A 18 -9.68 -4.70 8.00
C ALA A 18 -8.19 -4.41 8.29
N LEU A 19 -7.87 -3.16 8.62
CA LEU A 19 -6.52 -2.75 9.01
C LEU A 19 -6.08 -3.40 10.32
N ASP A 20 -6.95 -3.39 11.32
CA ASP A 20 -6.68 -4.01 12.63
C ASP A 20 -6.41 -5.52 12.48
N GLN A 21 -7.20 -6.21 11.65
CA GLN A 21 -6.99 -7.63 11.36
C GLN A 21 -5.70 -7.90 10.57
N LEU A 22 -5.33 -7.02 9.64
CA LEU A 22 -4.10 -7.17 8.85
C LEU A 22 -2.85 -6.69 9.60
N GLY A 23 -2.98 -5.85 10.63
CA GLY A 23 -1.87 -5.28 11.38
C GLY A 23 -1.00 -4.32 10.57
N VAL A 24 -1.55 -3.69 9.52
CA VAL A 24 -0.81 -2.77 8.63
C VAL A 24 -1.41 -1.37 8.67
N ALA A 25 -0.68 -0.39 8.14
CA ALA A 25 -1.18 0.97 8.00
C ALA A 25 -2.14 1.09 6.79
N LEU A 26 -3.03 2.10 6.82
CA LEU A 26 -3.93 2.44 5.70
C LEU A 26 -3.19 2.64 4.38
N ASP A 27 -1.96 3.16 4.42
CA ASP A 27 -1.13 3.40 3.23
C ASP A 27 -0.55 2.11 2.62
N ASP A 28 -0.29 1.10 3.46
CA ASP A 28 0.31 -0.19 3.08
C ASP A 28 -0.75 -1.27 2.77
N ALA A 29 -2.04 -0.97 3.00
CA ALA A 29 -3.16 -1.83 2.67
C ALA A 29 -3.79 -1.46 1.31
N GLU A 30 -4.31 -2.47 0.63
CA GLU A 30 -5.18 -2.34 -0.53
C GLU A 30 -6.60 -2.72 -0.12
N PHE A 31 -7.58 -1.85 -0.41
CA PHE A 31 -8.97 -2.05 -0.03
C PHE A 31 -9.86 -2.07 -1.27
N GLU A 32 -10.85 -2.95 -1.26
CA GLU A 32 -11.90 -2.97 -2.27
C GLU A 32 -13.26 -3.02 -1.59
N VAL A 33 -14.11 -2.05 -1.93
CA VAL A 33 -15.48 -1.95 -1.43
C VAL A 33 -16.37 -2.87 -2.27
N LEU A 34 -16.90 -3.91 -1.65
CA LEU A 34 -17.81 -4.86 -2.28
C LEU A 34 -19.26 -4.40 -2.15
N GLU A 35 -19.59 -3.80 -1.00
CA GLU A 35 -20.95 -3.35 -0.72
C GLU A 35 -20.92 -2.00 0.01
N GLU A 36 -21.64 -1.03 -0.54
CA GLU A 36 -21.79 0.29 0.07
C GLU A 36 -22.99 0.31 1.03
N PRO A 37 -22.82 0.85 2.25
CA PRO A 37 -23.88 0.95 3.24
C PRO A 37 -24.94 1.93 2.75
N LYS A 38 -26.15 1.44 2.48
CA LYS A 38 -27.26 2.33 2.09
C LYS A 38 -27.88 2.96 3.33
N LYS A 39 -27.83 4.30 3.37
CA LYS A 39 -28.59 5.07 4.37
C LYS A 39 -30.07 4.96 4.01
N GLY A 40 -30.85 4.26 4.83
CA GLY A 40 -32.28 4.07 4.59
C GLY A 40 -33.05 5.38 4.70
N LEU A 41 -34.13 5.51 3.92
CA LEU A 41 -34.97 6.71 3.80
C LEU A 41 -35.71 7.13 5.09
N PHE A 42 -35.55 6.40 6.19
CA PHE A 42 -36.25 6.63 7.47
C PHE A 42 -35.29 6.82 8.65
N GLY A 43 -34.05 7.26 8.40
CA GLY A 43 -33.05 7.42 9.46
C GLY A 43 -32.59 6.10 10.10
N ARG A 44 -33.06 4.96 9.58
CA ARG A 44 -32.57 3.62 9.93
C ARG A 44 -31.52 3.22 8.92
N GLN A 45 -30.30 2.99 9.39
CA GLN A 45 -29.21 2.43 8.59
C GLN A 45 -29.63 1.02 8.15
N ARG A 46 -29.76 0.78 6.83
CA ARG A 46 -30.24 -0.50 6.30
C ARG A 46 -29.24 -0.99 5.26
N GLY A 47 -28.32 -1.80 5.73
CA GLY A 47 -27.23 -2.36 4.93
C GLY A 47 -25.91 -2.23 5.67
N GLU A 48 -25.11 -3.29 5.60
CA GLU A 48 -23.74 -3.31 6.12
C GLU A 48 -22.79 -2.98 4.96
N ALA A 49 -21.73 -2.25 5.26
CA ALA A 49 -20.63 -2.08 4.32
C ALA A 49 -19.78 -3.36 4.31
N ARG A 50 -19.42 -3.84 3.12
CA ARG A 50 -18.43 -4.93 2.97
C ARG A 50 -17.20 -4.42 2.26
N VAL A 51 -16.05 -4.64 2.88
CA VAL A 51 -14.75 -4.27 2.33
C VAL A 51 -13.82 -5.46 2.45
N ARG A 52 -13.12 -5.80 1.36
CA ARG A 52 -11.99 -6.72 1.42
C ARG A 52 -10.69 -5.93 1.42
N ALA A 53 -9.77 -6.30 2.29
CA ALA A 53 -8.44 -5.71 2.36
C ALA A 53 -7.36 -6.76 2.18
N ARG A 54 -6.23 -6.35 1.64
CA ARG A 54 -5.00 -7.14 1.62
C ARG A 54 -3.79 -6.26 1.85
N VAL A 55 -2.70 -6.85 2.33
CA VAL A 55 -1.40 -6.17 2.40
C VAL A 55 -0.94 -5.92 0.97
N ARG A 56 -0.61 -4.66 0.60
CA ARG A 56 0.08 -4.42 -0.65
C ARG A 56 1.43 -5.10 -0.52
N PRO A 57 1.79 -6.03 -1.42
CA PRO A 57 3.17 -6.44 -1.48
C PRO A 57 3.94 -5.17 -1.85
N THR A 58 4.63 -4.60 -0.86
CA THR A 58 5.59 -3.53 -1.08
C THR A 58 6.50 -4.11 -2.17
N GLN A 59 6.35 -3.60 -3.40
CA GLN A 59 7.30 -3.91 -4.46
C GLN A 59 8.59 -3.36 -3.91
N ALA A 60 9.37 -4.27 -3.33
CA ALA A 60 10.60 -4.04 -2.63
C ALA A 60 11.29 -2.90 -3.34
N ARG A 61 11.25 -1.72 -2.70
CA ARG A 61 11.81 -0.44 -3.17
C ARG A 61 12.86 -0.78 -4.20
N GLN A 62 12.52 -0.73 -5.50
CA GLN A 62 13.46 -1.14 -6.55
C GLN A 62 14.69 -0.33 -6.22
N LYS A 63 15.71 -1.04 -5.72
CA LYS A 63 16.83 -0.42 -5.04
C LYS A 63 17.56 0.20 -6.19
N VAL A 64 17.16 1.44 -6.45
CA VAL A 64 17.68 2.43 -7.37
C VAL A 64 19.15 2.06 -7.54
N ASP A 65 19.41 1.31 -8.61
CA ASP A 65 20.72 0.81 -9.00
C ASP A 65 21.54 2.02 -9.40
N ARG A 66 22.06 2.70 -8.38
CA ARG A 66 22.80 3.97 -8.46
C ARG A 66 24.18 3.67 -7.89
N ARG A 67 24.75 2.55 -8.31
CA ARG A 67 26.16 2.21 -8.12
C ARG A 67 26.97 2.24 -9.42
N ASP A 68 26.42 2.74 -10.52
CA ASP A 68 27.16 2.79 -11.79
C ASP A 68 27.63 4.19 -12.22
N ARG A 69 27.89 5.11 -11.27
CA ARG A 69 28.39 6.47 -11.65
C ARG A 69 29.55 7.04 -10.84
N ARG A 70 30.25 6.25 -10.03
CA ARG A 70 31.37 6.77 -9.24
C ARG A 70 32.51 5.78 -9.03
N ARG A 71 33.08 5.21 -10.10
CA ARG A 71 34.44 4.63 -10.00
C ARG A 71 35.21 4.50 -11.33
N GLU A 72 35.18 5.50 -12.21
CA GLU A 72 36.22 5.55 -13.26
C GLU A 72 36.55 6.95 -13.82
N LYS A 73 36.40 7.99 -12.99
CA LYS A 73 37.11 9.25 -13.21
C LYS A 73 37.90 9.61 -11.95
N GLY A 74 39.21 9.33 -11.97
CA GLY A 74 40.15 9.83 -10.98
C GLY A 74 41.54 9.19 -11.10
N GLY A 75 42.48 9.94 -11.69
CA GLY A 75 43.93 9.66 -11.71
C GLY A 75 44.50 9.66 -13.13
N GLU A 76 44.50 10.75 -13.88
CA GLU A 76 45.44 11.89 -13.79
C GLU A 76 46.92 11.52 -14.04
N LYS A 77 47.39 11.93 -15.23
CA LYS A 77 48.69 12.50 -15.61
C LYS A 77 50.00 11.96 -15.00
N GLY A 78 50.85 11.47 -15.91
CA GLY A 78 52.31 11.65 -15.97
C GLY A 78 52.76 11.03 -17.29
N GLY A 79 53.37 11.70 -18.27
CA GLY A 79 54.46 12.65 -18.18
C GLY A 79 55.72 11.97 -18.74
N GLU A 80 56.29 12.56 -19.80
CA GLU A 80 57.70 12.46 -20.23
C GLU A 80 58.17 11.34 -21.18
N LYS A 81 58.42 11.81 -22.42
CA LYS A 81 59.61 11.64 -23.26
C LYS A 81 60.53 10.43 -23.03
N GLY A 82 60.71 9.66 -24.11
CA GLY A 82 61.87 8.83 -24.44
C GLY A 82 61.85 8.53 -25.92
#